data_AF-A0A1B8C356-F1
#
_entry.id   AF-A0A1B8C356-F1
#
_cell.length_a   1.000
_cell.length_b   1.000
_cell.length_c   1.000
_cell.angle_alpha   90.00
_cell.angle_beta   90.00
_cell.angle_gamma   90.00
#
_symmetry.space_group_name_H-M   'P 1'
#
loop_
_entity.id
_entity.type
_entity.pdbx_description
1 polymer ?
#
loop_
_entity_poly.entity_id
_entity_poly.type
_entity_poly.pdbx_seq_one_letter_code
_entity_poly.pdbx_strand_id
1 'polypeptide(L)'
;MTDQTPATPAPLEASELGTKEYWDALYTRESTNHAADPTDEGTIWFDDSSAEDKLVTLLRSSSLTGFNPATASFLDLGTGNGHLLFRLRDEGVRREDSDEEEKEEEEEEEEEGEGEGGKKLFGGRMMGTDYSATSISFARAVAAERGLVDGAVEFVEWDVLASPSDAVLSGPNTDGWDVVLDKGTFDAVSLMGDPEAGKRYVERVREVVRKGGWAVVTSL
;
A
#
# COMPACT_ATOMS: atom_id res chain seq x y z
N MET A 1 -30.10 -30.94 -18.53
CA MET A 1 -29.10 -29.92 -18.17
C MET A 1 -29.14 -29.80 -16.67
N THR A 2 -28.19 -30.42 -15.97
CA THR A 2 -28.05 -30.28 -14.51
C THR A 2 -27.40 -28.93 -14.23
N ASP A 3 -28.17 -28.06 -13.62
CA ASP A 3 -27.71 -26.80 -13.03
C ASP A 3 -26.71 -27.14 -11.91
N GLN A 4 -25.42 -27.05 -12.22
CA GLN A 4 -24.36 -27.08 -11.22
C GLN A 4 -24.01 -25.63 -10.90
N THR A 5 -24.79 -25.03 -10.01
CA THR A 5 -24.29 -23.86 -9.28
C THR A 5 -23.07 -24.34 -8.49
N PRO A 6 -21.86 -23.81 -8.71
CA PRO A 6 -20.69 -24.23 -7.95
C PRO A 6 -20.97 -23.99 -6.46
N ALA A 7 -20.74 -25.03 -5.65
CA ALA A 7 -20.90 -24.93 -4.21
C ALA A 7 -19.94 -23.86 -3.66
N THR A 8 -20.44 -23.00 -2.77
CA THR A 8 -19.60 -22.03 -2.05
C THR A 8 -18.52 -22.79 -1.30
N PRO A 9 -17.23 -22.43 -1.45
CA PRO A 9 -16.15 -23.02 -0.68
C PRO A 9 -16.43 -22.92 0.83
N ALA A 10 -15.97 -23.91 1.59
CA ALA A 10 -16.05 -23.83 3.05
C ALA A 10 -15.22 -22.63 3.56
N PRO A 11 -15.68 -21.92 4.61
CA PRO A 11 -14.88 -20.87 5.24
C PRO A 11 -13.53 -21.40 5.72
N LEU A 12 -12.51 -20.54 5.70
CA LEU A 12 -11.21 -20.87 6.29
C LEU A 12 -11.35 -20.99 7.82
N GLU A 13 -10.56 -21.87 8.40
CA GLU A 13 -10.45 -21.98 9.86
C GLU A 13 -9.76 -20.73 10.42
N ALA A 14 -10.21 -20.29 11.59
CA ALA A 14 -9.60 -19.14 12.26
C ALA A 14 -8.15 -19.44 12.66
N SER A 15 -7.29 -18.42 12.63
CA SER A 15 -5.89 -18.54 13.07
C SER A 15 -5.40 -17.29 13.79
N GLU A 16 -4.22 -17.36 14.41
CA GLU A 16 -3.59 -16.21 15.07
C GLU A 16 -3.37 -15.03 14.11
N LEU A 17 -3.16 -15.28 12.81
CA LEU A 17 -2.99 -14.24 11.80
C LEU A 17 -4.27 -13.41 11.57
N GLY A 18 -5.43 -13.89 12.04
CA GLY A 18 -6.67 -13.12 12.05
C GLY A 18 -6.86 -12.29 13.32
N THR A 19 -5.90 -12.24 14.24
CA THR A 19 -6.07 -11.58 15.55
C THR A 19 -5.23 -10.32 15.66
N LYS A 20 -5.83 -9.24 16.17
CA LYS A 20 -5.11 -7.99 16.43
C LYS A 20 -3.96 -8.19 17.41
N GLU A 21 -4.14 -9.08 18.38
CA GLU A 21 -3.15 -9.40 19.41
C GLU A 21 -1.85 -9.97 18.81
N TYR A 22 -1.95 -10.85 17.80
CA TYR A 22 -0.79 -11.38 17.10
C TYR A 22 0.00 -10.25 16.42
N TRP A 23 -0.69 -9.39 15.69
CA TRP A 23 -0.09 -8.30 14.92
C TRP A 23 0.52 -7.22 15.83
N ASP A 24 -0.18 -6.82 16.89
CA ASP A 24 0.37 -5.89 17.88
C ASP A 24 1.67 -6.43 18.51
N ALA A 25 1.72 -7.73 18.81
CA ALA A 25 2.91 -8.37 19.35
C ALA A 25 4.05 -8.46 18.32
N LEU A 26 3.73 -8.74 17.05
CA LEU A 26 4.68 -8.74 15.94
C LEU A 26 5.32 -7.36 15.78
N TYR A 27 4.51 -6.31 15.60
CA TYR A 27 5.01 -4.95 15.37
C TYR A 27 5.76 -4.38 16.58
N THR A 28 5.39 -4.78 17.81
CA THR A 28 6.17 -4.42 19.01
C THR A 28 7.57 -5.02 18.97
N ARG A 29 7.68 -6.29 18.56
CA ARG A 29 8.97 -6.98 18.41
C ARG A 29 9.80 -6.35 17.29
N GLU A 30 9.19 -6.09 16.14
CA GLU A 30 9.88 -5.48 15.00
C GLU A 30 10.39 -4.08 15.32
N SER A 31 9.56 -3.25 15.95
CA SER A 31 9.99 -1.92 16.39
C SER A 31 11.15 -2.01 17.40
N THR A 32 11.15 -3.01 18.28
CA THR A 32 12.26 -3.24 19.22
C THR A 32 13.54 -3.67 18.50
N ASN A 33 13.42 -4.56 17.51
CA ASN A 33 14.56 -5.00 16.72
C ASN A 33 15.13 -3.86 15.89
N HIS A 34 14.29 -3.10 15.19
CA HIS A 34 14.69 -1.96 14.37
C HIS A 34 15.40 -0.89 15.21
N ALA A 35 14.92 -0.63 16.43
CA ALA A 35 15.60 0.28 17.35
C ALA A 35 17.01 -0.21 17.76
N ALA A 36 17.26 -1.52 17.73
CA ALA A 36 18.58 -2.11 18.00
C ALA A 36 19.46 -2.21 16.74
N ASP A 37 18.84 -2.40 15.58
CA ASP A 37 19.47 -2.51 14.26
C ASP A 37 18.57 -1.85 13.20
N PRO A 38 18.85 -0.60 12.78
CA PRO A 38 18.06 0.11 11.78
C PRO A 38 18.02 -0.56 10.40
N THR A 39 18.84 -1.61 10.17
CA THR A 39 18.78 -2.40 8.94
C THR A 39 17.74 -3.52 8.99
N ASP A 40 17.15 -3.82 10.16
CA ASP A 40 16.02 -4.74 10.31
C ASP A 40 14.73 -4.03 9.87
N GLU A 41 14.30 -4.23 8.63
CA GLU A 41 13.10 -3.60 8.08
C GLU A 41 11.78 -4.23 8.60
N GLY A 42 11.85 -5.22 9.50
CA GLY A 42 10.67 -5.97 9.98
C GLY A 42 10.19 -7.03 8.99
N THR A 43 9.05 -7.66 9.28
CA THR A 43 8.52 -8.74 8.45
C THR A 43 7.83 -8.17 7.21
N ILE A 44 8.36 -8.50 6.04
CA ILE A 44 7.72 -8.20 4.76
C ILE A 44 6.89 -9.42 4.35
N TRP A 45 5.57 -9.33 4.51
CA TRP A 45 4.67 -10.38 4.07
C TRP A 45 4.78 -10.62 2.55
N PHE A 46 4.86 -11.91 2.18
CA PHE A 46 5.05 -12.43 0.81
C PHE A 46 6.35 -12.04 0.11
N ASP A 47 7.41 -11.73 0.87
CA ASP A 47 8.73 -11.44 0.31
C ASP A 47 9.31 -12.62 -0.50
N ASP A 48 9.12 -13.85 -0.01
CA ASP A 48 9.51 -15.09 -0.69
C ASP A 48 8.84 -15.30 -2.06
N SER A 49 7.74 -14.59 -2.30
CA SER A 49 6.93 -14.63 -3.51
C SER A 49 7.14 -13.41 -4.42
N SER A 50 8.03 -12.49 -4.04
CA SER A 50 8.29 -11.21 -4.72
C SER A 50 7.01 -10.41 -4.98
N ALA A 51 6.10 -10.40 -4.00
CA ALA A 51 4.78 -9.78 -4.14
C ALA A 51 4.85 -8.30 -4.50
N GLU A 52 5.75 -7.55 -3.85
CA GLU A 52 5.90 -6.11 -4.11
C GLU A 52 6.44 -5.84 -5.51
N ASP A 53 7.42 -6.61 -6.00
CA ASP A 53 7.96 -6.45 -7.35
C ASP A 53 6.90 -6.73 -8.42
N LYS A 54 6.04 -7.73 -8.20
CA LYS A 54 4.91 -8.04 -9.09
C LYS A 54 3.88 -6.91 -9.07
N LEU A 55 3.57 -6.36 -7.89
CA LEU A 55 2.65 -5.25 -7.72
C LEU A 55 3.19 -3.98 -8.40
N VAL A 56 4.45 -3.64 -8.17
CA VAL A 56 5.14 -2.54 -8.85
C VAL A 56 5.12 -2.74 -10.37
N THR A 57 5.44 -3.94 -10.86
CA THR A 57 5.39 -4.26 -12.29
C THR A 57 3.99 -4.06 -12.86
N LEU A 58 2.95 -4.50 -12.15
CA LEU A 58 1.56 -4.30 -12.55
C LEU A 58 1.19 -2.82 -12.61
N LEU A 59 1.54 -2.03 -11.58
CA LEU A 59 1.26 -0.58 -11.53
C LEU A 59 2.02 0.21 -12.61
N ARG A 60 3.19 -0.29 -13.04
CA ARG A 60 3.98 0.28 -14.16
C ARG A 60 3.43 -0.10 -15.53
N SER A 61 2.74 -1.23 -15.60
CA SER A 61 2.23 -1.76 -16.86
C SER A 61 1.04 -0.94 -17.37
N SER A 62 0.77 -1.06 -18.67
CA SER A 62 -0.46 -0.52 -19.27
C SER A 62 -1.71 -1.39 -18.98
N SER A 63 -1.61 -2.40 -18.11
CA SER A 63 -2.73 -3.28 -17.77
C SER A 63 -3.76 -2.59 -16.90
N LEU A 64 -3.33 -1.70 -16.00
CA LEU A 64 -4.23 -0.83 -15.25
C LEU A 64 -4.32 0.52 -15.96
N THR A 65 -5.54 0.91 -16.31
CA THR A 65 -5.80 2.15 -17.06
C THR A 65 -6.68 3.09 -16.24
N GLY A 66 -6.76 4.36 -16.62
CA GLY A 66 -7.64 5.32 -15.95
C GLY A 66 -6.99 6.09 -14.79
N PHE A 67 -5.68 5.92 -14.55
CA PHE A 67 -4.90 6.79 -13.67
C PHE A 67 -3.53 7.10 -14.28
N ASN A 68 -2.91 8.19 -13.82
CA ASN A 68 -1.52 8.55 -14.14
C ASN A 68 -0.65 8.24 -12.91
N PRO A 69 0.31 7.30 -12.97
CA PRO A 69 1.16 6.95 -11.82
C PRO A 69 1.80 8.15 -11.13
N ALA A 70 2.21 9.18 -11.89
CA ALA A 70 2.89 10.36 -11.36
C ALA A 70 2.00 11.21 -10.44
N THR A 71 0.68 11.15 -10.60
CA THR A 71 -0.28 11.98 -9.84
C THR A 71 -1.33 11.16 -9.09
N ALA A 72 -1.38 9.84 -9.30
CA ALA A 72 -2.38 8.97 -8.69
C ALA A 72 -2.20 8.88 -7.18
N SER A 73 -3.33 8.79 -6.50
CA SER A 73 -3.41 8.58 -5.06
C SER A 73 -3.48 7.09 -4.72
N PHE A 74 -2.74 6.67 -3.69
CA PHE A 74 -2.65 5.29 -3.24
C PHE A 74 -3.08 5.15 -1.78
N LEU A 75 -3.97 4.21 -1.50
CA LEU A 75 -4.33 3.78 -0.15
C LEU A 75 -3.87 2.33 0.05
N ASP A 76 -3.03 2.07 1.04
CA ASP A 76 -2.57 0.72 1.40
C ASP A 76 -3.31 0.22 2.64
N LEU A 77 -4.04 -0.89 2.47
CA LEU A 77 -4.86 -1.50 3.51
C LEU A 77 -4.05 -2.56 4.26
N GLY A 78 -3.92 -2.41 5.58
CA GLY A 78 -3.05 -3.24 6.41
C GLY A 78 -1.59 -3.06 6.02
N THR A 79 -1.13 -1.81 6.03
CA THR A 79 0.19 -1.38 5.56
C THR A 79 1.35 -1.96 6.36
N GLY A 80 1.09 -2.45 7.57
CA GLY A 80 2.12 -2.98 8.46
C GLY A 80 3.22 -1.96 8.73
N ASN A 81 4.46 -2.36 8.54
CA ASN A 81 5.64 -1.50 8.65
C ASN A 81 5.72 -0.40 7.56
N GLY A 82 4.80 -0.36 6.59
CA GLY A 82 4.75 0.65 5.53
C GLY A 82 5.66 0.36 4.33
N HIS A 83 6.32 -0.80 4.30
CA HIS A 83 7.37 -1.12 3.32
C HIS A 83 6.91 -0.98 1.86
N LEU A 84 5.68 -1.40 1.55
CA LEU A 84 5.13 -1.29 0.19
C LEU A 84 5.06 0.16 -0.29
N LEU A 85 4.61 1.10 0.55
CA LEU A 85 4.53 2.51 0.19
C LEU A 85 5.91 3.14 0.06
N PHE A 86 6.86 2.71 0.89
CA PHE A 86 8.26 3.13 0.77
C PHE A 86 8.86 2.68 -0.57
N ARG A 87 8.62 1.41 -0.94
CA ARG A 87 9.04 0.85 -2.23
C ARG A 87 8.47 1.65 -3.40
N LEU A 88 7.18 2.01 -3.36
CA LEU A 88 6.56 2.84 -4.39
C LEU A 88 7.17 4.25 -4.47
N ARG A 89 7.53 4.86 -3.33
CA ARG A 89 8.23 6.16 -3.36
C ARG A 89 9.63 6.08 -3.97
N ASP A 90 10.32 4.96 -3.78
CA ASP A 90 11.69 4.76 -4.27
C ASP A 90 11.74 4.45 -5.79
N GLU A 91 10.68 3.87 -6.36
CA GLU A 91 10.58 3.44 -7.78
C GLU A 91 10.74 4.57 -8.83
N GLY A 92 10.78 5.82 -8.37
CA GLY A 92 10.97 7.01 -9.18
C GLY A 92 12.39 7.59 -9.20
N VAL A 93 13.29 7.09 -8.36
CA VAL A 93 14.69 7.55 -8.34
C VAL A 93 15.53 6.64 -9.25
N ARG A 94 15.25 6.67 -10.56
CA ARG A 94 16.24 6.11 -11.50
C ARG A 94 17.36 7.13 -11.67
N ARG A 95 18.59 6.67 -11.43
CA ARG A 95 19.82 7.29 -11.91
C ARG A 95 19.68 7.50 -13.42
N GLU A 96 19.42 8.73 -13.85
CA GLU A 96 19.80 9.18 -15.18
C GLU A 96 21.34 9.27 -15.15
N ASP A 97 22.03 8.16 -15.36
CA ASP A 97 23.48 8.10 -15.58
C ASP A 97 23.84 6.68 -16.04
N SER A 98 23.46 6.35 -17.28
CA SER A 98 24.18 5.46 -18.20
C SER A 98 23.19 4.96 -19.26
N ASP A 99 22.88 5.80 -20.24
CA ASP A 99 22.54 5.38 -21.59
C ASP A 99 22.64 6.66 -22.44
N GLU A 100 23.88 7.05 -22.75
CA GLU A 100 24.19 7.98 -23.83
C GLU A 100 23.73 7.34 -25.15
N GLU A 101 22.51 7.65 -25.60
CA GLU A 101 22.18 7.58 -27.02
C GLU A 101 21.51 8.90 -27.45
N GLU A 102 22.37 9.73 -28.04
CA GLU A 102 22.17 11.01 -28.73
C GLU A 102 20.74 11.26 -29.26
N LYS A 103 20.09 12.33 -28.78
CA LYS A 103 19.10 13.09 -29.58
C LYS A 103 19.28 14.59 -29.39
N GLU A 104 19.42 15.24 -30.53
CA GLU A 104 19.69 16.66 -30.74
C GLU A 104 18.56 17.57 -30.22
N GLU A 105 19.01 18.68 -29.63
CA GLU A 105 18.43 20.00 -29.39
C GLU A 105 16.98 20.27 -29.83
N GLU A 106 16.10 20.52 -28.85
CA GLU A 106 15.10 21.60 -28.94
C GLU A 106 15.06 22.35 -27.60
N GLU A 107 15.41 23.65 -27.64
CA GLU A 107 15.44 24.58 -26.53
C GLU A 107 13.99 24.94 -26.10
N GLU A 108 13.61 24.68 -24.85
CA GLU A 108 12.53 25.41 -24.18
C GLU A 108 12.91 25.74 -22.73
N GLU A 109 12.49 26.94 -22.32
CA GLU A 109 13.04 27.78 -21.26
C GLU A 109 13.02 27.15 -19.85
N GLU A 110 14.14 27.25 -19.15
CA GLU A 110 14.30 26.85 -17.74
C GLU A 110 13.62 27.86 -16.81
N GLU A 111 12.59 27.43 -16.08
CA GLU A 111 12.21 28.05 -14.81
C GLU A 111 13.11 27.49 -13.70
N GLU A 112 13.91 28.36 -13.09
CA GLU A 112 14.71 28.08 -11.90
C GLU A 112 13.80 27.68 -10.72
N GLY A 113 13.89 26.41 -10.30
CA GLY A 113 13.21 25.87 -9.12
C GLY A 113 14.05 24.77 -8.47
N GLU A 114 14.58 25.09 -7.29
CA GLU A 114 15.47 24.34 -6.41
C GLU A 114 15.22 22.81 -6.28
N GLY A 115 16.29 22.02 -6.46
CA GLY A 115 16.45 20.67 -5.87
C GLY A 115 16.62 19.52 -6.87
N GLU A 116 17.84 18.98 -6.97
CA GLU A 116 18.14 17.70 -7.65
C GLU A 116 17.30 16.55 -7.04
N GLY A 117 16.16 16.24 -7.67
CA GLY A 117 15.32 15.11 -7.32
C GLY A 117 14.67 14.58 -8.57
N GLY A 118 15.16 13.45 -9.09
CA GLY A 118 14.60 12.80 -10.27
C GLY A 118 13.08 12.65 -10.18
N LYS A 119 12.38 12.80 -11.33
CA LYS A 119 10.91 12.74 -11.38
C LYS A 119 10.41 11.43 -10.77
N LYS A 120 9.74 11.51 -9.62
CA LYS A 120 9.15 10.34 -8.97
C LYS A 120 8.09 9.71 -9.86
N LEU A 121 8.22 8.42 -10.15
CA LEU A 121 7.24 7.67 -10.92
C LEU A 121 5.86 7.65 -10.22
N PHE A 122 5.86 7.44 -8.91
CA PHE A 122 4.66 7.49 -8.08
C PHE A 122 4.72 8.73 -7.20
N GLY A 123 4.14 9.83 -7.70
CA GLY A 123 4.26 11.17 -7.11
C GLY A 123 3.03 11.64 -6.33
N GLY A 124 1.84 11.11 -6.61
CA GLY A 124 0.60 11.50 -5.94
C GLY A 124 0.54 11.09 -4.46
N ARG A 125 -0.56 11.44 -3.78
CA ARG A 125 -0.75 11.19 -2.34
C ARG A 125 -0.66 9.69 -2.00
N MET A 126 -0.02 9.34 -0.88
CA MET A 126 0.04 7.95 -0.40
C MET A 126 -0.35 7.89 1.07
N MET A 127 -1.25 6.97 1.41
CA MET A 127 -1.67 6.71 2.79
C MET A 127 -1.62 5.22 3.09
N GLY A 128 -0.92 4.84 4.14
CA GLY A 128 -0.96 3.50 4.73
C GLY A 128 -1.92 3.47 5.92
N THR A 129 -2.70 2.40 6.01
CA THR A 129 -3.64 2.20 7.11
C THR A 129 -3.45 0.86 7.77
N ASP A 130 -3.65 0.81 9.08
CA ASP A 130 -3.58 -0.41 9.88
C ASP A 130 -4.44 -0.21 11.12
N TYR A 131 -5.12 -1.25 11.60
CA TYR A 131 -5.88 -1.19 12.85
C TYR A 131 -4.98 -1.17 14.10
N SER A 132 -3.67 -1.36 13.93
CA SER A 132 -2.69 -1.44 14.99
C SER A 132 -1.99 -0.10 15.16
N ALA A 133 -2.24 0.57 16.28
CA ALA A 133 -1.49 1.75 16.69
C ALA A 133 0.03 1.50 16.71
N THR A 134 0.46 0.29 17.06
CA THR A 134 1.88 -0.11 17.08
C THR A 134 2.44 -0.18 15.66
N SER A 135 1.71 -0.78 14.71
CA SER A 135 2.04 -0.79 13.28
C SER A 135 2.26 0.63 12.75
N ILE A 136 1.26 1.50 12.97
CA ILE A 136 1.31 2.89 12.51
C ILE A 136 2.45 3.69 13.15
N SER A 137 2.72 3.45 14.44
CA SER A 137 3.85 4.10 15.12
C SER A 137 5.18 3.65 14.53
N PHE A 138 5.33 2.36 14.22
CA PHE A 138 6.52 1.81 13.61
C PHE A 138 6.73 2.32 12.19
N ALA A 139 5.71 2.26 11.33
CA ALA A 139 5.78 2.78 9.97
C ALA A 139 6.14 4.27 9.92
N ARG A 140 5.59 5.09 10.83
CA ARG A 140 5.96 6.51 10.95
C ARG A 140 7.42 6.72 11.35
N ALA A 141 7.96 5.88 12.25
CA ALA A 141 9.38 5.96 12.64
C ALA A 141 10.28 5.66 11.45
N VAL A 142 10.02 4.57 10.73
CA VAL A 142 10.76 4.19 9.53
C VAL A 142 10.66 5.25 8.43
N ALA A 143 9.46 5.83 8.23
CA ALA A 143 9.26 6.93 7.28
C ALA A 143 10.10 8.18 7.62
N ALA A 144 10.17 8.55 8.91
CA ALA A 144 10.95 9.68 9.37
C ALA A 144 12.46 9.45 9.14
N GLU A 145 12.96 8.24 9.42
CA GLU A 145 14.36 7.85 9.20
C GLU A 145 14.72 7.84 7.71
N ARG A 146 13.77 7.46 6.84
CA ARG A 146 13.89 7.54 5.38
C ARG A 146 13.74 8.97 4.81
N GLY A 147 13.46 9.97 5.64
CA GLY A 147 13.18 11.34 5.18
C GLY A 147 11.87 11.48 4.39
N LEU A 148 10.96 10.51 4.50
CA LEU A 148 9.62 10.54 3.90
C LEU A 148 8.64 11.31 4.81
N VAL A 149 9.02 12.54 5.15
CA VAL A 149 8.26 13.46 6.01
C VAL A 149 7.38 14.40 5.18
N ASP A 150 6.67 15.32 5.85
CA ASP A 150 5.91 16.42 5.23
C ASP A 150 4.87 15.97 4.16
N GLY A 151 4.21 14.84 4.40
CA GLY A 151 3.16 14.31 3.53
C GLY A 151 3.68 13.46 2.36
N ALA A 152 4.97 13.12 2.33
CA ALA A 152 5.50 12.16 1.37
C ALA A 152 4.80 10.80 1.50
N VAL A 153 4.57 10.30 2.71
CA VAL A 153 3.68 9.17 3.00
C VAL A 153 2.94 9.45 4.30
N GLU A 154 1.63 9.24 4.31
CA GLU A 154 0.79 9.36 5.50
C GLU A 154 0.51 7.98 6.09
N PHE A 155 0.45 7.87 7.41
CA PHE A 155 0.05 6.63 8.09
C PHE A 155 -1.06 6.94 9.08
N VAL A 156 -2.15 6.20 9.03
CA VAL A 156 -3.35 6.44 9.86
C VAL A 156 -3.82 5.14 10.50
N GLU A 157 -4.08 5.18 11.81
CA GLU A 157 -4.74 4.06 12.49
C GLU A 157 -6.20 4.00 12.04
N TRP A 158 -6.56 2.92 11.36
CA TRP A 158 -7.88 2.74 10.79
C TRP A 158 -8.23 1.27 10.67
N ASP A 159 -9.32 0.87 11.33
CA ASP A 159 -9.88 -0.46 11.18
C ASP A 159 -10.79 -0.49 9.95
N VAL A 160 -10.32 -1.15 8.88
CA VAL A 160 -11.05 -1.31 7.62
C VAL A 160 -12.42 -1.98 7.79
N LEU A 161 -12.66 -2.74 8.86
CA LEU A 161 -13.93 -3.43 9.08
C LEU A 161 -14.89 -2.67 9.99
N ALA A 162 -14.38 -1.78 10.85
CA ALA A 162 -15.18 -1.18 11.92
C ALA A 162 -15.15 0.36 11.96
N SER A 163 -14.07 1.00 11.49
CA SER A 163 -13.92 2.45 11.58
C SER A 163 -14.73 3.18 10.49
N PRO A 164 -15.22 4.41 10.74
CA PRO A 164 -15.80 5.25 9.69
C PRO A 164 -14.77 5.61 8.62
N SER A 165 -15.21 5.80 7.37
CA SER A 165 -14.31 6.05 6.24
C SER A 165 -13.83 7.51 6.12
N ASP A 166 -14.33 8.43 6.94
CA ASP A 166 -13.92 9.84 6.91
C ASP A 166 -12.44 10.06 7.26
N ALA A 167 -11.83 9.14 8.01
CA ALA A 167 -10.41 9.12 8.28
C ALA A 167 -9.56 8.96 7.01
N VAL A 168 -10.06 8.21 6.01
CA VAL A 168 -9.33 7.88 4.77
C VAL A 168 -9.92 8.58 3.54
N LEU A 169 -11.18 9.01 3.59
CA LEU A 169 -11.88 9.78 2.55
C LEU A 169 -11.84 11.27 2.89
N SER A 170 -10.64 11.82 2.89
CA SER A 170 -10.35 13.20 3.30
C SER A 170 -9.57 13.99 2.25
N GLY A 171 -9.68 15.31 2.31
CA GLY A 171 -8.96 16.23 1.42
C GLY A 171 -9.28 15.97 -0.07
N PRO A 172 -8.28 15.77 -0.95
CA PRO A 172 -8.52 15.50 -2.37
C PRO A 172 -9.15 14.11 -2.64
N ASN A 173 -9.23 13.24 -1.62
CA ASN A 173 -9.74 11.87 -1.74
C ASN A 173 -11.11 11.67 -1.09
N THR A 174 -11.92 12.73 -0.91
CA THR A 174 -13.29 12.59 -0.39
C THR A 174 -14.18 11.71 -1.27
N ASP A 175 -13.89 11.66 -2.58
CA ASP A 175 -14.61 10.84 -3.56
C ASP A 175 -13.91 9.49 -3.85
N GLY A 176 -12.92 9.12 -3.03
CA GLY A 176 -12.18 7.86 -3.11
C GLY A 176 -10.74 7.99 -3.62
N TRP A 177 -10.05 6.85 -3.65
CA TRP A 177 -8.65 6.69 -4.05
C TRP A 177 -8.53 6.15 -5.47
N ASP A 178 -7.49 6.57 -6.21
CA ASP A 178 -7.22 6.07 -7.56
C ASP A 178 -6.89 4.58 -7.55
N VAL A 179 -6.04 4.17 -6.59
CA VAL A 179 -5.59 2.80 -6.41
C VAL A 179 -5.63 2.46 -4.93
N VAL A 180 -6.32 1.39 -4.59
CA VAL A 180 -6.32 0.78 -3.25
C VAL A 180 -5.52 -0.51 -3.32
N LEU A 181 -4.51 -0.63 -2.47
CA LEU A 181 -3.57 -1.74 -2.42
C LEU A 181 -3.88 -2.59 -1.20
N ASP A 182 -3.70 -3.90 -1.35
CA ASP A 182 -3.76 -4.88 -0.29
C ASP A 182 -2.71 -5.95 -0.57
N LYS A 183 -1.83 -6.16 0.40
CA LYS A 183 -0.85 -7.24 0.41
C LYS A 183 -1.05 -8.11 1.66
N GLY A 184 -1.96 -9.08 1.57
CA GLY A 184 -2.22 -10.09 2.60
C GLY A 184 -3.22 -9.69 3.68
N THR A 185 -3.78 -8.48 3.62
CA THR A 185 -4.80 -8.01 4.56
C THR A 185 -6.11 -8.77 4.37
N PHE A 186 -6.50 -9.05 3.12
CA PHE A 186 -7.64 -9.92 2.85
C PHE A 186 -7.46 -11.34 3.40
N ASP A 187 -6.23 -11.87 3.39
CA ASP A 187 -5.93 -13.18 3.99
C ASP A 187 -6.11 -13.14 5.51
N ALA A 188 -5.54 -12.13 6.17
CA ALA A 188 -5.73 -11.94 7.62
C ALA A 188 -7.21 -11.80 7.99
N VAL A 189 -7.98 -11.01 7.22
CA VAL A 189 -9.44 -10.86 7.38
C VAL A 189 -10.16 -12.21 7.23
N SER A 190 -9.73 -13.03 6.28
CA SER A 190 -10.33 -14.35 6.02
C SER A 190 -10.01 -15.36 7.12
N LEU A 191 -8.98 -15.11 7.93
CA LEU A 191 -8.52 -15.97 9.03
C LEU A 191 -9.06 -15.56 10.41
N MET A 192 -9.94 -14.56 10.51
CA MET A 192 -10.50 -14.10 11.80
C MET A 192 -11.55 -15.05 12.41
N GLY A 193 -12.07 -16.01 11.62
CA GLY A 193 -13.16 -16.89 12.05
C GLY A 193 -14.55 -16.27 12.00
N ASP A 194 -14.69 -15.05 11.47
CA ASP A 194 -15.99 -14.44 11.17
C ASP A 194 -16.35 -14.66 9.68
N PRO A 195 -17.41 -15.45 9.39
CA PRO A 195 -17.78 -15.79 8.01
C PRO A 195 -18.23 -14.58 7.17
N GLU A 196 -18.63 -13.47 7.79
CA GLU A 196 -19.07 -12.26 7.08
C GLU A 196 -17.94 -11.23 6.91
N ALA A 197 -16.77 -11.46 7.51
CA ALA A 197 -15.67 -10.50 7.48
C ALA A 197 -15.17 -10.18 6.07
N GLY A 198 -14.96 -11.21 5.24
CA GLY A 198 -14.54 -11.02 3.85
C GLY A 198 -15.55 -10.20 3.05
N LYS A 199 -16.85 -10.39 3.29
CA LYS A 199 -17.89 -9.59 2.63
C LYS A 199 -17.83 -8.13 3.04
N ARG A 200 -17.73 -7.85 4.35
CA ARG A 200 -17.59 -6.48 4.86
C ARG A 200 -16.33 -5.80 4.34
N TYR A 201 -15.23 -6.55 4.23
CA TYR A 201 -14.00 -6.07 3.62
C TYR A 201 -14.21 -5.63 2.17
N VAL A 202 -14.83 -6.47 1.33
CA VAL A 202 -15.11 -6.12 -0.07
C VAL A 202 -16.03 -4.90 -0.17
N GLU A 203 -17.04 -4.79 0.70
CA GLU A 203 -17.91 -3.62 0.77
C GLU A 203 -17.12 -2.35 1.13
N ARG A 204 -16.19 -2.43 2.10
CA ARG A 204 -15.33 -1.30 2.45
C ARG A 204 -14.37 -0.93 1.34
N VAL A 205 -13.70 -1.89 0.69
CA VAL A 205 -12.80 -1.61 -0.45
C VAL A 205 -13.56 -0.88 -1.55
N ARG A 206 -14.78 -1.33 -1.87
CA ARG A 206 -15.64 -0.66 -2.86
C ARG A 206 -16.04 0.76 -2.46
N GLU A 207 -16.18 1.04 -1.17
CA GLU A 207 -16.48 2.36 -0.64
C GLU A 207 -15.32 3.33 -0.83
N VAL A 208 -14.08 2.86 -0.61
CA VAL A 208 -12.89 3.73 -0.63
C VAL A 208 -12.22 3.86 -1.99
N VAL A 209 -12.49 2.96 -2.95
CA VAL A 209 -12.03 3.10 -4.34
C VAL A 209 -12.94 4.08 -5.07
N ARG A 210 -12.34 5.10 -5.72
CA ARG A 210 -13.12 6.04 -6.53
C ARG A 210 -13.74 5.35 -7.73
N LYS A 211 -14.77 5.97 -8.33
CA LYS A 211 -15.34 5.47 -9.59
C LYS A 211 -14.27 5.42 -10.70
N GLY A 212 -14.03 4.24 -11.25
CA GLY A 212 -13.01 4.01 -12.29
C GLY A 212 -11.59 3.81 -11.74
N GLY A 213 -11.42 3.81 -10.42
CA GLY A 213 -10.19 3.40 -9.75
C GLY A 213 -10.05 1.88 -9.64
N TRP A 214 -8.92 1.44 -9.08
CA TRP A 214 -8.57 0.03 -8.96
C TRP A 214 -8.43 -0.38 -7.49
N ALA A 215 -8.84 -1.61 -7.19
CA ALA A 215 -8.36 -2.35 -6.02
C ALA A 215 -7.41 -3.45 -6.51
N VAL A 216 -6.21 -3.50 -5.95
CA VAL A 216 -5.18 -4.51 -6.26
C VAL A 216 -4.92 -5.31 -5.01
N VAL A 217 -5.39 -6.56 -5.00
CA VAL A 217 -5.27 -7.48 -3.87
C VAL A 217 -4.26 -8.57 -4.21
N THR A 218 -3.27 -8.75 -3.34
CA THR A 218 -2.29 -9.84 -3.40
C THR A 218 -2.55 -10.78 -2.22
N SER A 219 -2.87 -12.04 -2.53
CA SER A 219 -3.36 -13.06 -1.59
C SER A 219 -2.89 -14.47 -2.00
N LEU A 220 -2.84 -15.43 -1.06
CA LEU A 220 -2.33 -16.80 -1.22
C LEU A 220 -3.28 -17.79 -1.92
#